data_AF-A0A961W170-F1
#
_entry.id   AF-A0A961W170-F1
#
_cell.length_a   1.000
_cell.length_b   1.000
_cell.length_c   1.000
_cell.angle_alpha   90.00
_cell.angle_beta   90.00
_cell.angle_gamma   90.00
#
_symmetry.space_group_name_H-M   'P 1'
#
loop_
_entity.id
_entity.type
_entity.pdbx_description
1 polymer ?
#
loop_
_entity_poly.entity_id
_entity_poly.type
_entity_poly.pdbx_seq_one_letter_code
_entity_poly.pdbx_strand_id
1 'polypeptide(L)'
;MMGYRGHDLDLRTPQTWRAAADEPPQTGKSLNGPARGQGYSGEHEIPIWVDDTVLACCNHAFDVALAHRSGEVRVEHLLHALTRIEDAADILDSHGIRAASLRRETATAIASEMPVTLTNGSSSPRRADAFEEILRLAAAHAYQRNQPVNVEDLLYVFLEMRPAIPGIELVERHLVNVRRERPERPQAVLRRRSPPSYAPPSFPPFEPRGYDMGDYEPRERVRRTPGRFFAPEPASRPVRTEMPLPESVQAATDHLQNSRLDALEQMVRAISGQIAGQRDEASRFSGGLFDRLQSLETLVSNRPEGGGIAGVELLLQRLDEVEQSVRAAGPREFDLTPVIERLAALETKIEAHPQVVSGEVDLSSLLHRLEELERHVGEKLNESVGGLLQRFVAIEQNAQLGDVLGRLGQIEQALLGRDGLGTGDIDARVGDLAEAVSLQQATLDDVRSMVSADVREVNLAINEQSTNLARTSESLSELVRAVESLRDEERNTVAQVSHLVGGYRAEVENFIVQANDNASNHNSALKEVHDALMKLNANQHTLAGSIDQWRSDGAGDLAVVAARIEGLEEKAGRPMALLENLSASMENMHRLTVERYHRRNRFWYWLFGTDDWVAASWPSQSQRIEAERAALRQIQS
;
A
#
# COMPACT_ATOMS: atom_id res chain seq x y z
N MET A 1 -24.58 -4.33 -19.19
CA MET A 1 -24.74 -3.20 -18.24
C MET A 1 -24.34 -3.74 -16.87
N MET A 2 -23.32 -3.18 -16.22
CA MET A 2 -22.85 -3.72 -14.93
C MET A 2 -23.74 -3.18 -13.81
N GLY A 3 -24.60 -4.03 -13.25
CA GLY A 3 -25.27 -3.79 -11.97
C GLY A 3 -24.49 -4.42 -10.82
N TYR A 4 -24.95 -4.22 -9.59
CA TYR A 4 -24.41 -4.93 -8.43
C TYR A 4 -24.69 -6.44 -8.55
N ARG A 5 -23.70 -7.28 -8.22
CA ARG A 5 -23.81 -8.75 -8.34
C ARG A 5 -24.58 -9.40 -7.18
N GLY A 6 -24.60 -8.76 -6.01
CA GLY A 6 -25.46 -9.18 -4.90
C GLY A 6 -26.92 -8.84 -5.20
N HIS A 7 -27.85 -9.68 -4.77
CA HIS A 7 -29.28 -9.52 -5.06
C HIS A 7 -30.03 -8.71 -3.97
N ASP A 8 -29.28 -8.15 -3.04
CA ASP A 8 -29.72 -7.64 -1.75
C ASP A 8 -29.39 -6.16 -1.50
N LEU A 9 -28.73 -5.52 -2.47
CA LEU A 9 -28.54 -4.07 -2.56
C LEU A 9 -28.85 -3.59 -3.98
N ASP A 10 -29.62 -2.51 -4.09
CA ASP A 10 -29.87 -1.83 -5.36
C ASP A 10 -28.88 -0.65 -5.50
N LEU A 11 -27.73 -0.90 -6.13
CA LEU A 11 -26.74 0.12 -6.47
C LEU A 11 -26.88 0.53 -7.93
N ARG A 12 -26.99 1.84 -8.19
CA ARG A 12 -27.23 2.39 -9.52
C ARG A 12 -26.19 3.45 -9.88
N THR A 13 -25.64 3.36 -11.09
CA THR A 13 -24.70 4.34 -11.64
C THR A 13 -25.44 5.44 -12.38
N PRO A 14 -24.82 6.59 -12.74
CA PRO A 14 -25.49 7.63 -13.51
C PRO A 14 -26.14 7.13 -14.81
N GLN A 15 -25.58 6.08 -15.42
CA GLN A 15 -26.11 5.45 -16.63
C GLN A 15 -27.36 4.61 -16.34
N THR A 16 -27.34 3.78 -15.29
CA THR A 16 -28.50 2.93 -14.92
C THR A 16 -29.59 3.71 -14.20
N TRP A 17 -29.24 4.79 -13.49
CA TRP A 17 -30.17 5.71 -12.85
C TRP A 17 -31.04 6.44 -13.87
N ARG A 18 -30.44 6.92 -14.96
CA ARG A 18 -31.16 7.57 -16.06
C ARG A 18 -32.02 6.59 -16.85
N ALA A 19 -31.53 5.37 -17.08
CA ALA A 19 -32.30 4.32 -17.76
C ALA A 19 -33.55 3.89 -16.97
N ALA A 20 -33.46 3.85 -15.64
CA ALA A 20 -34.58 3.49 -14.77
C ALA A 20 -35.62 4.61 -14.57
N ALA A 21 -35.32 5.86 -14.95
CA ALA A 21 -36.29 6.96 -14.92
C ALA A 21 -37.39 6.79 -16.00
N ASP A 22 -37.11 6.00 -17.04
CA ASP A 22 -38.04 5.67 -18.13
C ASP A 22 -38.76 4.32 -17.94
N GLU A 23 -38.42 3.53 -16.92
CA GLU A 23 -39.09 2.26 -16.61
C GLU A 23 -39.99 2.36 -15.36
N PRO A 24 -41.26 1.89 -15.41
CA PRO A 24 -42.10 1.83 -14.22
C PRO A 24 -41.53 0.83 -13.20
N PRO A 25 -41.69 1.07 -11.87
CA PRO A 25 -41.07 0.25 -10.84
C PRO A 25 -41.56 -1.20 -10.94
N GLN A 26 -40.66 -2.11 -11.36
CA GLN A 26 -40.92 -3.54 -11.40
C GLN A 26 -41.01 -4.08 -9.97
N THR A 27 -42.25 -4.18 -9.49
CA THR A 27 -42.67 -5.00 -8.34
C THR A 27 -42.56 -6.48 -8.71
N GLY A 28 -41.34 -6.99 -8.78
CA GLY A 28 -41.03 -8.40 -9.07
C GLY A 28 -40.68 -9.18 -7.81
N LYS A 29 -41.68 -9.51 -6.99
CA LYS A 29 -41.56 -10.46 -5.87
C LYS A 29 -41.00 -11.80 -6.36
N SER A 30 -39.90 -12.27 -5.78
CA SER A 30 -39.60 -13.71 -5.76
C SER A 30 -40.32 -14.35 -4.57
N LEU A 31 -41.43 -15.05 -4.88
CA LEU A 31 -42.07 -16.02 -3.98
C LEU A 31 -41.10 -17.18 -3.72
N ASN A 32 -40.72 -17.40 -2.46
CA ASN A 32 -40.80 -18.69 -1.73
C ASN A 32 -39.77 -18.77 -0.58
N GLY A 33 -40.26 -18.63 0.65
CA GLY A 33 -39.55 -18.95 1.90
C GLY A 33 -40.24 -18.29 3.11
N PRO A 34 -40.47 -18.99 4.23
CA PRO A 34 -41.27 -18.44 5.33
C PRO A 34 -40.46 -17.40 6.09
N ALA A 35 -40.82 -16.13 5.91
CA ALA A 35 -40.29 -15.02 6.68
C ALA A 35 -40.78 -15.11 8.13
N ARG A 36 -39.85 -15.41 9.05
CA ARG A 36 -39.96 -15.02 10.46
C ARG A 36 -39.06 -13.82 10.67
N GLY A 37 -39.62 -12.70 11.11
CA GLY A 37 -38.88 -11.53 11.55
C GLY A 37 -39.50 -10.23 11.08
N GLN A 38 -40.34 -9.66 11.93
CA GLN A 38 -41.09 -8.44 11.75
C GLN A 38 -40.35 -7.28 12.43
N GLY A 39 -40.07 -6.21 11.69
CA GLY A 39 -39.62 -4.92 12.23
C GLY A 39 -38.85 -4.05 11.23
N TYR A 40 -39.40 -2.88 10.87
CA TYR A 40 -38.73 -1.75 10.19
C TYR A 40 -38.27 -1.93 8.72
N SER A 41 -39.18 -2.24 7.78
CA SER A 41 -38.88 -2.27 6.34
C SER A 41 -39.61 -1.15 5.59
N GLY A 42 -39.01 0.03 5.53
CA GLY A 42 -39.51 1.17 4.73
C GLY A 42 -38.40 2.09 4.20
N GLU A 43 -37.27 2.20 4.91
CA GLU A 43 -36.10 2.95 4.42
C GLU A 43 -35.13 2.10 3.60
N HIS A 44 -35.13 0.77 3.78
CA HIS A 44 -34.10 -0.12 3.22
C HIS A 44 -34.27 -0.47 1.73
N GLU A 45 -35.30 0.06 1.07
CA GLU A 45 -35.64 -0.26 -0.32
C GLU A 45 -35.30 0.85 -1.32
N ILE A 46 -34.72 1.96 -0.84
CA ILE A 46 -34.34 3.09 -1.69
C ILE A 46 -33.03 2.74 -2.42
N PRO A 47 -32.98 2.85 -3.77
CA PRO A 47 -31.77 2.62 -4.53
C PRO A 47 -30.68 3.63 -4.18
N ILE A 48 -29.45 3.15 -4.09
CA ILE A 48 -28.28 3.98 -3.76
C ILE A 48 -27.62 4.43 -5.06
N TRP A 49 -27.52 5.74 -5.26
CA TRP A 49 -26.84 6.32 -6.41
C TRP A 49 -25.33 6.37 -6.18
N VAL A 50 -24.56 5.56 -6.91
CA VAL A 50 -23.11 5.40 -6.78
C VAL A 50 -22.39 5.73 -8.09
N ASP A 51 -21.11 6.04 -8.06
CA ASP A 51 -20.28 6.14 -9.26
C ASP A 51 -19.81 4.75 -9.77
N ASP A 52 -19.16 4.73 -10.93
CA ASP A 52 -18.69 3.48 -11.54
C ASP A 52 -17.55 2.84 -10.72
N THR A 53 -16.71 3.64 -10.06
CA THR A 53 -15.58 3.19 -9.24
C THR A 53 -16.04 2.50 -7.95
N VAL A 54 -16.99 3.09 -7.23
CA VAL A 54 -17.62 2.51 -6.04
C VAL A 54 -18.40 1.26 -6.41
N LEU A 55 -19.14 1.26 -7.53
CA LEU A 55 -19.81 0.04 -8.00
C LEU A 55 -18.80 -1.08 -8.30
N ALA A 56 -17.69 -0.76 -8.96
CA ALA A 56 -16.61 -1.72 -9.21
C ALA A 56 -16.03 -2.25 -7.90
N CYS A 57 -15.83 -1.39 -6.89
CA CYS A 57 -15.38 -1.79 -5.55
C CYS A 57 -16.37 -2.73 -4.86
N CYS A 58 -17.67 -2.42 -4.90
CA CYS A 58 -18.71 -3.27 -4.32
C CYS A 58 -18.77 -4.65 -5.01
N ASN A 59 -18.64 -4.69 -6.33
CA ASN A 59 -18.61 -5.94 -7.09
C ASN A 59 -17.34 -6.76 -6.79
N HIS A 60 -16.18 -6.10 -6.67
CA HIS A 60 -14.95 -6.78 -6.27
C HIS A 60 -15.02 -7.30 -4.83
N ALA A 61 -15.62 -6.55 -3.90
CA ALA A 61 -15.85 -6.99 -2.53
C ALA A 61 -16.74 -8.25 -2.48
N PHE A 62 -17.78 -8.30 -3.31
CA PHE A 62 -18.64 -9.48 -3.47
C PHE A 62 -17.86 -10.69 -4.00
N ASP A 63 -17.02 -10.48 -5.03
CA ASP A 63 -16.20 -11.55 -5.61
C ASP A 63 -15.18 -12.11 -4.60
N VAL A 64 -14.57 -11.23 -3.80
CA VAL A 64 -13.64 -11.64 -2.72
C VAL A 64 -14.39 -12.42 -1.64
N ALA A 65 -15.56 -11.95 -1.18
CA ALA A 65 -16.37 -12.67 -0.20
C ALA A 65 -16.76 -14.07 -0.72
N LEU A 66 -17.14 -14.18 -2.00
CA LEU A 66 -17.45 -15.44 -2.66
C LEU A 66 -16.22 -16.37 -2.73
N ALA A 67 -15.05 -15.84 -3.10
CA ALA A 67 -13.80 -16.61 -3.19
C ALA A 67 -13.36 -17.17 -1.82
N HIS A 68 -13.55 -16.41 -0.75
CA HIS A 68 -13.24 -16.81 0.62
C HIS A 68 -14.36 -17.63 1.30
N ARG A 69 -15.46 -17.91 0.59
CA ARG A 69 -16.66 -18.59 1.13
C ARG A 69 -17.20 -17.90 2.40
N SER A 70 -17.11 -16.58 2.42
CA SER A 70 -17.72 -15.78 3.46
C SER A 70 -19.24 -15.84 3.32
N GLY A 71 -19.96 -15.94 4.44
CA GLY A 71 -21.43 -15.89 4.41
C GLY A 71 -21.95 -14.51 4.03
N GLU A 72 -21.14 -13.47 4.26
CA GLU A 72 -21.54 -12.07 4.10
C GLU A 72 -20.47 -11.14 3.51
N VAL A 73 -20.89 -10.17 2.69
CA VAL A 73 -20.07 -9.06 2.22
C VAL A 73 -19.99 -7.99 3.30
N ARG A 74 -18.90 -8.04 4.07
CA ARG A 74 -18.55 -7.08 5.12
C ARG A 74 -17.69 -5.90 4.66
N VAL A 75 -17.50 -4.95 5.58
CA VAL A 75 -16.67 -3.75 5.43
C VAL A 75 -15.21 -4.09 5.08
N GLU A 76 -14.65 -5.17 5.61
CA GLU A 76 -13.26 -5.56 5.31
C GLU A 76 -13.09 -5.95 3.83
N HIS A 77 -14.11 -6.55 3.21
CA HIS A 77 -14.10 -6.86 1.78
C HIS A 77 -14.16 -5.59 0.93
N LEU A 78 -14.94 -4.59 1.37
CA LEU A 78 -14.98 -3.27 0.73
C LEU A 78 -13.64 -2.56 0.83
N LEU A 79 -13.03 -2.52 2.02
CA LEU A 79 -11.72 -1.92 2.23
C LEU A 79 -10.64 -2.63 1.39
N HIS A 80 -10.70 -3.97 1.31
CA HIS A 80 -9.80 -4.72 0.45
C HIS A 80 -9.99 -4.33 -1.03
N ALA A 81 -11.22 -4.20 -1.49
CA ALA A 81 -11.55 -3.79 -2.85
C ALA A 81 -11.08 -2.36 -3.19
N LEU A 82 -11.26 -1.41 -2.27
CA LEU A 82 -10.79 -0.03 -2.42
C LEU A 82 -9.27 0.04 -2.58
N THR A 83 -8.52 -0.88 -1.96
CA THR A 83 -7.07 -0.96 -2.18
C THR A 83 -6.68 -1.70 -3.46
N ARG A 84 -7.61 -2.35 -4.17
CA ARG A 84 -7.30 -3.18 -5.35
C ARG A 84 -7.59 -2.47 -6.67
N ILE A 85 -8.61 -1.64 -6.71
CA ILE A 85 -8.96 -0.82 -7.88
C ILE A 85 -8.07 0.41 -7.89
N GLU A 86 -7.34 0.64 -8.99
CA GLU A 86 -6.31 1.68 -9.10
C GLU A 86 -6.87 3.07 -8.77
N ASP A 87 -7.98 3.47 -9.41
CA ASP A 87 -8.64 4.76 -9.16
C ASP A 87 -8.99 4.98 -7.68
N ALA A 88 -9.45 3.93 -6.99
CA ALA A 88 -9.80 4.02 -5.57
C ALA A 88 -8.56 4.04 -4.67
N ALA A 89 -7.52 3.29 -5.04
CA ALA A 89 -6.25 3.24 -4.32
C ALA A 89 -5.51 4.59 -4.39
N ASP A 90 -5.53 5.25 -5.54
CA ASP A 90 -4.95 6.58 -5.73
C ASP A 90 -5.63 7.61 -4.82
N ILE A 91 -6.96 7.54 -4.70
CA ILE A 91 -7.73 8.39 -3.77
C ILE A 91 -7.35 8.09 -2.31
N LEU A 92 -7.27 6.82 -1.91
CA LEU A 92 -6.80 6.44 -0.56
C LEU A 92 -5.42 7.02 -0.24
N ASP A 93 -4.47 6.87 -1.16
CA ASP A 93 -3.10 7.37 -0.99
C ASP A 93 -3.07 8.91 -0.94
N SER A 94 -3.91 9.61 -1.72
CA SER A 94 -4.07 11.07 -1.66
C SER A 94 -4.61 11.57 -0.31
N HIS A 95 -5.45 10.76 0.35
CA HIS A 95 -5.95 11.03 1.71
C HIS A 95 -4.99 10.57 2.81
N GLY A 96 -3.77 10.15 2.44
CA GLY A 96 -2.73 9.73 3.37
C GLY A 96 -2.97 8.35 3.97
N ILE A 97 -3.82 7.51 3.38
CA ILE A 97 -4.04 6.12 3.80
C ILE A 97 -3.13 5.24 2.96
N ARG A 98 -2.22 4.49 3.59
CA ARG A 98 -1.28 3.62 2.85
C ARG A 98 -2.00 2.41 2.27
N ALA A 99 -2.37 2.47 0.98
CA ALA A 99 -3.16 1.41 0.33
C ALA A 99 -2.47 0.02 0.43
N ALA A 100 -1.14 -0.04 0.28
CA ALA A 100 -0.39 -1.30 0.37
C ALA A 100 -0.42 -1.93 1.78
N SER A 101 -0.35 -1.14 2.84
CA SER A 101 -0.40 -1.63 4.23
C SER A 101 -1.83 -2.05 4.60
N LEU A 102 -2.82 -1.23 4.26
CA LEU A 102 -4.24 -1.54 4.46
C LEU A 102 -4.65 -2.82 3.72
N ARG A 103 -4.14 -3.03 2.50
CA ARG A 103 -4.39 -4.25 1.72
C ARG A 103 -3.88 -5.51 2.42
N ARG A 104 -2.71 -5.45 3.06
CA ARG A 104 -2.13 -6.58 3.81
C ARG A 104 -2.98 -6.90 5.03
N GLU A 105 -3.36 -5.88 5.81
CA GLU A 105 -4.13 -6.09 7.04
C GLU A 105 -5.57 -6.56 6.75
N THR A 106 -6.23 -5.97 5.75
CA THR A 106 -7.56 -6.43 5.31
C THR A 106 -7.51 -7.85 4.75
N ALA A 107 -6.46 -8.22 4.00
CA ALA A 107 -6.28 -9.60 3.54
C ALA A 107 -6.09 -10.58 4.71
N THR A 108 -5.33 -10.20 5.75
CA THR A 108 -5.19 -11.02 6.95
C THR A 108 -6.50 -11.13 7.73
N ALA A 109 -7.28 -10.05 7.82
CA ALA A 109 -8.58 -10.05 8.48
C ALA A 109 -9.56 -10.99 7.76
N ILE A 110 -9.62 -10.93 6.42
CA ILE A 110 -10.45 -11.82 5.60
C ILE A 110 -9.97 -13.27 5.72
N ALA A 111 -8.66 -13.52 5.69
CA ALA A 111 -8.10 -14.88 5.81
C ALA A 111 -8.28 -15.49 7.21
N SER A 112 -8.38 -14.66 8.25
CA SER A 112 -8.63 -15.11 9.62
C SER A 112 -10.09 -15.52 9.87
N GLU A 113 -10.98 -15.27 8.91
CA GLU A 113 -12.37 -15.66 9.00
C GLU A 113 -12.53 -17.18 8.80
N MET A 114 -13.34 -17.81 9.66
CA MET A 114 -13.72 -19.21 9.47
C MET A 114 -14.71 -19.32 8.28
N PRO A 115 -14.41 -20.11 7.24
CA PRO A 115 -15.33 -20.30 6.14
C PRO A 115 -16.62 -20.93 6.66
N VAL A 116 -17.76 -20.27 6.41
CA VAL A 116 -19.06 -20.78 6.83
C VAL A 116 -19.39 -21.97 5.93
N THR A 117 -19.63 -23.14 6.51
CA THR A 117 -20.17 -24.28 5.77
C THR A 117 -21.61 -23.96 5.40
N LEU A 118 -21.78 -23.42 4.20
CA LEU A 118 -23.05 -23.12 3.57
C LEU A 118 -23.81 -24.44 3.39
N THR A 119 -24.73 -24.70 4.31
CA THR A 119 -25.62 -25.86 4.25
C THR A 119 -26.78 -25.51 3.32
N ASN A 120 -26.84 -26.21 2.19
CA ASN A 120 -27.81 -26.11 1.08
C ASN A 120 -27.39 -25.15 -0.04
N GLY A 121 -27.45 -25.66 -1.28
CA GLY A 121 -26.78 -25.13 -2.48
C GLY A 121 -27.03 -23.67 -2.82
N SER A 122 -26.02 -23.09 -3.48
CA SER A 122 -25.97 -21.75 -4.10
C SER A 122 -26.31 -20.56 -3.20
N SER A 123 -25.79 -20.50 -1.98
CA SER A 123 -25.84 -19.27 -1.20
C SER A 123 -24.75 -18.29 -1.69
N SER A 124 -25.15 -17.31 -2.50
CA SER A 124 -24.35 -16.10 -2.70
C SER A 124 -24.14 -15.39 -1.36
N PRO A 125 -22.98 -14.75 -1.12
CA PRO A 125 -22.75 -13.97 0.09
C PRO A 125 -23.81 -12.87 0.18
N ARG A 126 -24.38 -12.67 1.38
CA ARG A 126 -25.34 -11.59 1.64
C ARG A 126 -24.61 -10.34 2.11
N ARG A 127 -25.11 -9.15 1.86
CA ARG A 127 -24.57 -7.91 2.40
C ARG A 127 -24.73 -7.87 3.92
N ALA A 128 -23.66 -7.51 4.62
CA ALA A 128 -23.72 -7.25 6.06
C ALA A 128 -24.45 -5.91 6.32
N ASP A 129 -25.17 -5.79 7.44
CA ASP A 129 -25.88 -4.55 7.81
C ASP A 129 -24.92 -3.37 7.93
N ALA A 130 -23.75 -3.61 8.53
CA ALA A 130 -22.64 -2.66 8.62
C ALA A 130 -22.19 -2.11 7.26
N PHE A 131 -22.16 -2.96 6.23
CA PHE A 131 -21.75 -2.57 4.87
C PHE A 131 -22.83 -1.72 4.19
N GLU A 132 -24.11 -2.06 4.34
CA GLU A 132 -25.21 -1.21 3.86
C GLU A 132 -25.22 0.15 4.58
N GLU A 133 -25.07 0.15 5.90
CA GLU A 133 -25.13 1.36 6.71
C GLU A 133 -24.09 2.39 6.24
N ILE A 134 -22.85 1.96 5.97
CA ILE A 134 -21.79 2.82 5.44
C ILE A 134 -22.16 3.41 4.08
N LEU A 135 -22.71 2.59 3.17
CA LEU A 135 -23.13 3.06 1.85
C LEU A 135 -24.28 4.06 1.94
N ARG A 136 -25.23 3.85 2.86
CA ARG A 136 -26.33 4.79 3.10
C ARG A 136 -25.88 6.10 3.72
N LEU A 137 -24.92 6.03 4.65
CA LEU A 137 -24.31 7.19 5.26
C LEU A 137 -23.52 8.01 4.22
N ALA A 138 -22.77 7.35 3.34
CA ALA A 138 -22.08 7.99 2.23
C ALA A 138 -23.07 8.60 1.23
N ALA A 139 -24.17 7.91 0.93
CA ALA A 139 -25.25 8.42 0.10
C ALA A 139 -25.92 9.65 0.69
N ALA A 140 -26.18 9.67 2.00
CA ALA A 140 -26.73 10.84 2.67
C ALA A 140 -25.81 12.07 2.54
N HIS A 141 -24.49 11.87 2.55
CA HIS A 141 -23.50 12.93 2.31
C HIS A 141 -23.44 13.36 0.83
N ALA A 142 -23.39 12.40 -0.10
CA ALA A 142 -23.35 12.66 -1.54
C ALA A 142 -24.62 13.38 -2.05
N TYR A 143 -25.79 13.01 -1.54
CA TYR A 143 -27.07 13.63 -1.89
C TYR A 143 -27.15 15.11 -1.49
N GLN A 144 -26.46 15.55 -0.43
CA GLN A 144 -26.37 16.98 -0.10
C GLN A 144 -25.65 17.77 -1.19
N ARG A 145 -24.76 17.12 -1.95
CA ARG A 145 -24.00 17.71 -3.06
C ARG A 145 -24.66 17.47 -4.43
N ASN A 146 -25.79 16.76 -4.48
CA ASN A 146 -26.43 16.28 -5.72
C ASN A 146 -25.45 15.53 -6.65
N GLN A 147 -24.57 14.71 -6.07
CA GLN A 147 -23.61 13.89 -6.79
C GLN A 147 -23.81 12.40 -6.46
N PRO A 148 -23.41 11.48 -7.36
CA PRO A 148 -23.33 10.06 -7.01
C PRO A 148 -22.30 9.85 -5.90
N VAL A 149 -22.51 8.82 -5.07
CA VAL A 149 -21.53 8.42 -4.05
C VAL A 149 -20.21 8.09 -4.72
N ASN A 150 -19.16 8.80 -4.32
CA ASN A 150 -17.80 8.55 -4.75
C ASN A 150 -16.95 7.95 -3.61
N VAL A 151 -15.69 7.61 -3.91
CA VAL A 151 -14.75 7.06 -2.90
C VAL A 151 -14.48 8.07 -1.78
N GLU A 152 -14.49 9.38 -2.07
CA GLU A 152 -14.28 10.43 -1.06
C GLU A 152 -15.42 10.47 -0.03
N ASP A 153 -16.67 10.23 -0.45
CA ASP A 153 -17.81 10.12 0.45
C ASP A 153 -17.67 8.93 1.41
N LEU A 154 -17.15 7.80 0.93
CA LEU A 154 -16.83 6.66 1.80
C LEU A 154 -15.75 7.03 2.81
N LEU A 155 -14.72 7.76 2.38
CA LEU A 155 -13.66 8.23 3.28
C LEU A 155 -14.15 9.23 4.31
N TYR A 156 -15.08 10.12 3.93
CA TYR A 156 -15.75 11.02 4.85
C TYR A 156 -16.47 10.25 5.96
N VAL A 157 -17.20 9.19 5.61
CA VAL A 157 -17.86 8.32 6.61
C VAL A 157 -16.83 7.64 7.50
N PHE A 158 -15.77 7.07 6.93
CA PHE A 158 -14.74 6.35 7.68
C PHE A 158 -13.96 7.24 8.64
N LEU A 159 -13.64 8.48 8.24
CA LEU A 159 -12.70 9.34 8.97
C LEU A 159 -13.39 10.41 9.83
N GLU A 160 -14.47 11.01 9.33
CA GLU A 160 -15.13 12.14 10.00
C GLU A 160 -16.31 11.69 10.85
N MET A 161 -17.22 10.88 10.31
CA MET A 161 -18.41 10.47 11.05
C MET A 161 -18.13 9.36 12.07
N ARG A 162 -17.17 8.48 11.76
CA ARG A 162 -16.71 7.38 12.62
C ARG A 162 -17.85 6.60 13.28
N PRO A 163 -18.78 6.03 12.49
CA PRO A 163 -19.82 5.22 13.07
C PRO A 163 -19.18 4.01 13.77
N ALA A 164 -19.78 3.54 14.87
CA ALA A 164 -19.26 2.44 15.69
C ALA A 164 -19.47 1.07 15.00
N ILE A 165 -18.93 0.94 13.78
CA ILE A 165 -19.10 -0.20 12.89
C ILE A 165 -17.78 -0.98 12.82
N PRO A 166 -17.80 -2.31 12.97
CA PRO A 166 -16.60 -3.13 12.90
C PRO A 166 -15.90 -3.01 11.53
N GLY A 167 -14.57 -2.99 11.55
CA GLY A 167 -13.72 -2.92 10.35
C GLY A 167 -13.25 -1.50 9.98
N ILE A 168 -13.97 -0.44 10.38
CA ILE A 168 -13.57 0.95 10.07
C ILE A 168 -12.25 1.35 10.76
N GLU A 169 -12.00 0.83 11.97
CA GLU A 169 -10.77 1.07 12.73
C GLU A 169 -9.48 0.69 11.97
N LEU A 170 -9.58 -0.20 10.97
CA LEU A 170 -8.45 -0.55 10.13
C LEU A 170 -7.96 0.66 9.33
N VAL A 171 -8.86 1.51 8.84
CA VAL A 171 -8.50 2.71 8.09
C VAL A 171 -7.76 3.71 8.97
N GLU A 172 -8.19 3.88 10.22
CA GLU A 172 -7.54 4.80 11.17
C GLU A 172 -6.11 4.40 11.50
N ARG A 173 -5.84 3.09 11.62
CA ARG A 173 -4.47 2.56 11.87
C ARG A 173 -3.52 2.84 10.72
N HIS A 174 -4.04 2.92 9.48
CA HIS A 174 -3.26 3.16 8.27
C HIS A 174 -3.26 4.60 7.79
N LEU A 175 -3.96 5.49 8.50
CA LEU A 175 -3.85 6.91 8.27
C LEU A 175 -2.44 7.37 8.66
N VAL A 176 -1.69 7.89 7.69
CA VAL A 176 -0.42 8.56 7.97
C VAL A 176 -0.75 9.79 8.80
N ASN A 177 -0.37 9.77 10.08
CA ASN A 177 -0.44 10.93 10.95
C ASN A 177 0.43 12.07 10.39
N VAL A 178 -0.14 12.88 9.50
CA VAL A 178 0.34 14.25 9.18
C VAL A 178 0.13 15.18 10.39
N ARG A 179 -0.54 14.68 11.44
CA ARG A 179 -0.88 15.40 12.67
C ARG A 179 0.26 15.50 13.71
N ARG A 180 1.49 15.75 13.26
CA ARG A 180 2.56 16.30 14.13
C ARG A 180 3.17 17.61 13.63
N GLU A 181 2.59 18.23 12.60
CA GLU A 181 2.91 19.60 12.16
C GLU A 181 1.65 20.38 11.73
N ARG A 182 0.69 20.55 12.66
CA ARG A 182 -0.28 21.64 12.55
C ARG A 182 0.03 22.62 13.68
N PRO A 183 0.50 23.86 13.41
CA PRO A 183 0.65 24.84 14.47
C PRO A 183 -0.73 25.04 15.10
N GLU A 184 -0.79 24.87 16.42
CA GLU A 184 -2.00 25.04 17.21
C GLU A 184 -2.63 26.40 16.86
N ARG A 185 -3.85 26.37 16.31
CA ARG A 185 -4.72 27.55 16.40
C ARG A 185 -5.05 27.71 17.88
N PRO A 186 -4.83 28.87 18.51
CA PRO A 186 -5.16 29.07 19.91
C PRO A 186 -6.66 28.90 20.09
N GLN A 187 -7.07 27.84 20.78
CA GLN A 187 -8.44 27.73 21.26
C GLN A 187 -8.68 28.86 22.25
N ALA A 188 -9.56 29.79 21.87
CA ALA A 188 -10.05 30.84 22.72
C ALA A 188 -10.74 30.21 23.94
N VAL A 189 -10.05 30.20 25.07
CA VAL A 189 -10.61 29.87 26.37
C VAL A 189 -11.62 30.97 26.71
N LEU A 190 -12.90 30.65 26.63
CA LEU A 190 -13.98 31.45 27.24
C LEU A 190 -13.82 31.42 28.76
N ARG A 191 -12.93 32.26 29.29
CA ARG A 191 -12.85 32.54 30.74
C ARG A 191 -14.06 33.38 31.15
N ARG A 192 -14.88 32.79 32.02
CA ARG A 192 -15.91 33.50 32.80
C ARG A 192 -15.29 34.69 33.55
N ARG A 193 -16.00 35.80 33.42
CA ARG A 193 -15.75 37.14 33.96
C ARG A 193 -15.92 37.14 35.48
N SER A 194 -14.95 37.69 36.21
CA SER A 194 -15.13 38.21 37.58
C SER A 194 -14.72 39.69 37.60
N PRO A 195 -15.40 40.56 38.36
CA PRO A 195 -15.36 42.01 38.17
C PRO A 195 -14.16 42.70 38.86
N PRO A 196 -13.87 43.98 38.52
CA PRO A 196 -12.57 44.61 38.69
C PRO A 196 -12.45 45.36 40.02
N SER A 197 -11.22 45.48 40.53
CA SER A 197 -10.87 46.50 41.52
C SER A 197 -9.66 47.31 41.05
N TYR A 198 -9.78 48.61 41.31
CA TYR A 198 -9.02 49.78 40.88
C TYR A 198 -7.48 49.71 40.98
N ALA A 199 -6.84 50.25 39.93
CA ALA A 199 -5.73 51.22 39.83
C ALA A 199 -5.01 51.68 41.13
N PRO A 200 -3.69 52.03 41.13
CA PRO A 200 -3.17 53.18 40.35
C PRO A 200 -1.70 53.07 39.83
N PRO A 201 -1.19 54.10 39.11
CA PRO A 201 -0.18 53.95 38.07
C PRO A 201 1.25 54.43 38.41
N SER A 202 2.13 54.09 37.47
CA SER A 202 3.52 54.49 37.16
C SER A 202 4.04 55.87 37.60
N PHE A 203 5.30 55.89 38.05
CA PHE A 203 6.29 56.96 37.77
C PHE A 203 7.69 56.35 37.50
N PRO A 204 8.56 57.01 36.71
CA PRO A 204 9.81 56.46 36.18
C PRO A 204 11.08 57.09 36.83
N PRO A 205 12.27 57.06 36.19
CA PRO A 205 13.46 56.27 36.55
C PRO A 205 14.52 57.04 37.37
N PHE A 206 15.40 56.33 38.06
CA PHE A 206 16.64 56.91 38.61
C PHE A 206 17.80 55.90 38.55
N GLU A 207 18.81 56.22 37.75
CA GLU A 207 20.24 55.88 38.00
C GLU A 207 20.79 56.93 38.99
N PRO A 208 21.77 56.64 39.90
CA PRO A 208 23.14 56.33 39.48
C PRO A 208 24.00 55.43 40.41
N ARG A 209 25.11 54.96 39.81
CA ARG A 209 26.42 54.56 40.36
C ARG A 209 26.69 54.72 41.87
N GLY A 210 27.36 53.72 42.44
CA GLY A 210 28.44 53.94 43.43
C GLY A 210 28.71 52.80 44.41
N TYR A 211 29.93 52.23 44.31
CA TYR A 211 30.70 51.53 45.35
C TYR A 211 30.31 50.11 45.79
N ASP A 212 31.12 49.15 45.32
CA ASP A 212 32.10 48.37 46.10
C ASP A 212 31.77 48.07 47.57
N MET A 213 31.49 46.78 47.86
CA MET A 213 31.94 46.08 49.07
C MET A 213 31.50 44.61 49.07
N GLY A 214 32.49 43.72 49.00
CA GLY A 214 32.70 42.64 49.98
C GLY A 214 31.70 41.48 50.06
N ASP A 215 32.16 40.31 49.58
CA ASP A 215 31.99 38.96 50.14
C ASP A 215 30.83 38.74 51.11
N TYR A 216 29.76 38.07 50.67
CA TYR A 216 29.00 37.10 51.48
C TYR A 216 28.10 36.26 50.57
N GLU A 217 28.45 34.98 50.36
CA GLU A 217 27.50 33.95 49.94
C GLU A 217 26.46 33.71 51.05
N PRO A 218 25.18 33.47 50.67
CA PRO A 218 24.50 32.34 51.29
C PRO A 218 23.52 31.59 50.37
N ARG A 219 23.86 30.31 50.12
CA ARG A 219 23.00 29.10 50.08
C ARG A 219 21.49 29.29 49.81
N GLU A 220 21.04 28.88 48.62
CA GLU A 220 19.63 28.71 48.28
C GLU A 220 19.03 27.40 48.85
N ARG A 221 17.84 27.55 49.42
CA ARG A 221 17.07 26.52 50.11
C ARG A 221 16.19 25.72 49.15
N VAL A 222 16.28 24.40 49.25
CA VAL A 222 15.29 23.44 48.75
C VAL A 222 13.94 23.67 49.43
N ARG A 223 12.90 24.00 48.65
CA ARG A 223 11.49 23.98 49.08
C ARG A 223 10.85 22.66 48.64
N ARG A 224 10.40 21.87 49.62
CA ARG A 224 9.45 20.76 49.46
C ARG A 224 8.03 21.21 49.84
N THR A 225 7.10 20.26 49.64
CA THR A 225 5.76 20.03 50.26
C THR A 225 4.56 20.66 49.51
N PRO A 226 3.34 20.06 49.56
CA PRO A 226 2.90 18.95 50.42
C PRO A 226 1.99 17.86 49.81
N GLY A 227 1.88 16.73 50.53
CA GLY A 227 0.94 15.63 50.25
C GLY A 227 -0.45 15.82 50.89
N ARG A 228 -1.36 14.88 50.59
CA ARG A 228 -2.65 14.68 51.26
C ARG A 228 -2.85 13.20 51.60
N PHE A 229 -3.40 12.95 52.79
CA PHE A 229 -3.69 11.67 53.44
C PHE A 229 -5.18 11.29 53.36
N PHE A 230 -5.46 9.97 53.46
CA PHE A 230 -6.57 9.21 54.13
C PHE A 230 -6.76 7.88 53.36
N ALA A 231 -6.94 6.65 53.89
CA ALA A 231 -7.11 6.04 55.22
C ALA A 231 -6.75 4.51 55.12
N PRO A 232 -6.72 3.70 56.22
CA PRO A 232 -6.07 2.37 56.27
C PRO A 232 -7.00 1.13 56.39
N GLU A 233 -6.36 -0.06 56.32
CA GLU A 233 -6.71 -1.42 56.87
C GLU A 233 -7.21 -2.56 55.92
N PRO A 234 -7.07 -3.88 56.24
CA PRO A 234 -5.87 -4.67 55.93
C PRO A 234 -6.07 -6.08 55.25
N ALA A 235 -4.95 -6.61 54.74
CA ALA A 235 -4.48 -8.01 54.71
C ALA A 235 -5.27 -9.16 54.01
N SER A 236 -4.64 -9.76 52.98
CA SER A 236 -4.39 -11.21 52.85
C SER A 236 -3.22 -11.48 51.88
N ARG A 237 -2.24 -12.29 52.32
CA ARG A 237 -0.92 -12.69 51.75
C ARG A 237 -1.03 -13.92 50.77
N PRO A 238 0.04 -14.57 50.24
CA PRO A 238 1.45 -14.21 49.89
C PRO A 238 2.08 -14.82 48.57
N VAL A 239 3.13 -14.15 48.04
CA VAL A 239 4.51 -14.60 47.62
C VAL A 239 4.79 -15.62 46.48
N ARG A 240 5.55 -15.19 45.45
CA ARG A 240 6.93 -15.66 45.06
C ARG A 240 7.54 -14.75 43.96
N THR A 241 8.42 -13.80 44.26
CA THR A 241 9.92 -13.84 44.22
C THR A 241 10.54 -13.90 42.82
N GLU A 242 10.87 -12.74 42.22
CA GLU A 242 12.11 -12.51 41.43
C GLU A 242 12.54 -11.03 41.62
N MET A 243 13.85 -10.79 41.84
CA MET A 243 14.44 -9.46 42.03
C MET A 243 14.72 -8.77 40.68
N PRO A 244 14.42 -7.47 40.50
CA PRO A 244 14.93 -6.69 39.38
C PRO A 244 16.13 -5.79 39.78
N LEU A 245 17.08 -5.70 38.85
CA LEU A 245 18.20 -4.76 38.81
C LEU A 245 17.72 -3.32 38.52
N PRO A 246 18.54 -2.27 38.80
CA PRO A 246 18.08 -0.88 38.83
C PRO A 246 17.79 -0.28 37.43
N GLU A 247 16.55 0.21 37.25
CA GLU A 247 15.92 0.79 36.04
C GLU A 247 16.61 2.05 35.44
N SER A 248 17.65 2.59 36.06
CA SER A 248 18.21 3.90 35.66
C SER A 248 19.12 3.87 34.43
N VAL A 249 19.64 2.71 34.03
CA VAL A 249 20.52 2.58 32.86
C VAL A 249 19.73 2.32 31.58
N GLN A 250 18.60 1.60 31.65
CA GLN A 250 17.73 1.32 30.50
C GLN A 250 16.99 2.57 30.01
N ALA A 251 16.49 3.42 30.91
CA ALA A 251 15.81 4.65 30.52
C ALA A 251 16.73 5.65 29.79
N ALA A 252 18.02 5.69 30.14
CA ALA A 252 18.99 6.56 29.48
C ALA A 252 19.38 6.07 28.08
N THR A 253 19.48 4.75 27.88
CA THR A 253 19.73 4.16 26.55
C THR A 253 18.52 4.31 25.62
N ASP A 254 17.31 4.19 26.17
CA ASP A 254 16.07 4.32 25.40
C ASP A 254 15.87 5.76 24.91
N HIS A 255 16.17 6.77 25.73
CA HIS A 255 16.10 8.18 25.30
C HIS A 255 17.11 8.52 24.19
N LEU A 256 18.33 7.95 24.25
CA LEU A 256 19.36 8.17 23.24
C LEU A 256 19.06 7.44 21.94
N GLN A 257 18.45 6.26 22.02
CA GLN A 257 17.98 5.51 20.85
C GLN A 257 16.77 6.19 20.20
N ASN A 258 15.79 6.64 20.99
CA ASN A 258 14.61 7.34 20.49
C ASN A 258 14.98 8.68 19.84
N SER A 259 15.95 9.42 20.38
CA SER A 259 16.43 10.66 19.77
C SER A 259 17.17 10.44 18.44
N ARG A 260 17.90 9.31 18.29
CA ARG A 260 18.53 8.93 17.02
C ARG A 260 17.49 8.49 15.99
N LEU A 261 16.45 7.80 16.43
CA LEU A 261 15.33 7.37 15.60
C LEU A 261 14.54 8.57 15.08
N ASP A 262 14.27 9.56 15.92
CA ASP A 262 13.64 10.83 15.54
C ASP A 262 14.51 11.62 14.53
N ALA A 263 15.83 11.66 14.72
CA ALA A 263 16.75 12.35 13.80
C ALA A 263 16.84 11.66 12.43
N LEU A 264 16.84 10.32 12.41
CA LEU A 264 16.78 9.54 11.17
C LEU A 264 15.42 9.70 10.48
N GLU A 265 14.33 9.75 11.23
CA GLU A 265 12.99 9.99 10.69
C GLU A 265 12.89 11.38 10.06
N GLN A 266 13.47 12.41 10.67
CA GLN A 266 13.55 13.76 10.11
C GLN A 266 14.39 13.81 8.82
N MET A 267 15.53 13.12 8.78
CA MET A 267 16.37 13.04 7.57
C MET A 267 15.67 12.30 6.43
N VAL A 268 15.00 11.17 6.73
CA VAL A 268 14.25 10.41 5.74
C VAL A 268 13.04 11.21 5.24
N ARG A 269 12.38 11.99 6.10
CA ARG A 269 11.31 12.92 5.69
C ARG A 269 11.83 14.04 4.79
N ALA A 270 13.01 14.60 5.09
CA ALA A 270 13.64 15.63 4.26
C ALA A 270 14.03 15.09 2.87
N ILE A 271 14.65 13.91 2.83
CA ILE A 271 15.02 13.23 1.57
C ILE A 271 13.78 12.81 0.79
N SER A 272 12.76 12.27 1.46
CA SER A 272 11.49 11.91 0.82
C SER A 272 10.72 13.13 0.30
N GLY A 273 10.83 14.28 0.98
CA GLY A 273 10.29 15.55 0.49
C GLY A 273 11.06 16.10 -0.71
N GLN A 274 12.39 16.00 -0.72
CA GLN A 274 13.22 16.35 -1.88
C GLN A 274 12.93 15.44 -3.08
N ILE A 275 12.78 14.14 -2.86
CA ILE A 275 12.43 13.17 -3.93
C ILE A 275 11.00 13.39 -4.43
N ALA A 276 10.04 13.68 -3.55
CA ALA A 276 8.67 13.99 -3.96
C ALA A 276 8.60 15.32 -4.73
N GLY A 277 9.36 16.34 -4.32
CA GLY A 277 9.47 17.61 -5.06
C GLY A 277 10.11 17.43 -6.43
N GLN A 278 11.21 16.68 -6.52
CA GLN A 278 11.85 16.33 -7.80
C GLN A 278 10.94 15.48 -8.69
N ARG A 279 10.14 14.58 -8.11
CA ARG A 279 9.22 13.71 -8.84
C ARG A 279 7.94 14.43 -9.27
N ASP A 280 7.46 15.43 -8.52
CA ASP A 280 6.35 16.30 -8.93
C ASP A 280 6.75 17.27 -10.03
N GLU A 281 7.98 17.81 -9.98
CA GLU A 281 8.54 18.60 -11.07
C GLU A 281 8.80 17.73 -12.31
N ALA A 282 9.41 16.56 -12.14
CA ALA A 282 9.59 15.60 -13.24
C ALA A 282 8.25 15.04 -13.77
N SER A 283 7.21 14.88 -12.95
CA SER A 283 5.90 14.38 -13.38
C SER A 283 5.10 15.43 -14.16
N ARG A 284 5.15 16.70 -13.73
CA ARG A 284 4.51 17.82 -14.44
C ARG A 284 5.11 18.06 -15.83
N PHE A 285 6.41 17.81 -16.00
CA PHE A 285 7.09 17.98 -17.30
C PHE A 285 7.18 16.69 -18.11
N SER A 286 7.53 15.54 -17.51
CA SER A 286 7.62 14.27 -18.23
C SER A 286 6.26 13.65 -18.51
N GLY A 287 5.25 13.75 -17.64
CA GLY A 287 3.93 13.18 -17.90
C GLY A 287 3.23 13.86 -19.08
N GLY A 288 3.24 15.20 -19.11
CA GLY A 288 2.66 15.96 -20.21
C GLY A 288 3.40 15.82 -21.54
N LEU A 289 4.73 15.67 -21.52
CA LEU A 289 5.56 15.55 -22.72
C LEU A 289 5.63 14.10 -23.24
N PHE A 290 5.62 13.11 -22.34
CA PHE A 290 5.58 11.69 -22.67
C PHE A 290 4.25 11.29 -23.29
N ASP A 291 3.12 11.76 -22.75
CA ASP A 291 1.80 11.51 -23.33
C ASP A 291 1.67 12.15 -24.73
N ARG A 292 2.28 13.33 -24.94
CA ARG A 292 2.31 14.01 -26.25
C ARG A 292 3.23 13.31 -27.25
N LEU A 293 4.37 12.79 -26.82
CA LEU A 293 5.27 12.00 -27.65
C LEU A 293 4.68 10.61 -27.99
N GLN A 294 3.98 9.98 -27.06
CA GLN A 294 3.25 8.73 -27.30
C GLN A 294 2.04 8.96 -28.22
N SER A 295 1.36 10.10 -28.11
CA SER A 295 0.33 10.54 -29.05
C SER A 295 0.90 10.80 -30.45
N LEU A 296 2.09 11.40 -30.56
CA LEU A 296 2.84 11.53 -31.82
C LEU A 296 3.23 10.17 -32.40
N GLU A 297 3.76 9.26 -31.58
CA GLU A 297 4.17 7.91 -32.00
C GLU A 297 2.97 7.09 -32.51
N THR A 298 1.82 7.19 -31.85
CA THR A 298 0.58 6.54 -32.28
C THR A 298 -0.02 7.19 -33.53
N LEU A 299 0.07 8.51 -33.71
CA LEU A 299 -0.35 9.20 -34.93
C LEU A 299 0.54 8.89 -36.13
N VAL A 300 1.84 8.73 -35.92
CA VAL A 300 2.80 8.30 -36.96
C VAL A 300 2.59 6.83 -37.32
N SER A 301 2.29 5.97 -36.34
CA SER A 301 2.09 4.52 -36.55
C SER A 301 0.74 4.16 -37.15
N ASN A 302 -0.33 4.92 -36.88
CA ASN A 302 -1.68 4.64 -37.36
C ASN A 302 -2.09 5.44 -38.61
N ARG A 303 -1.13 5.94 -39.39
CA ARG A 303 -1.44 6.75 -40.58
C ARG A 303 -2.25 5.92 -41.59
N PRO A 304 -3.53 6.25 -41.85
CA PRO A 304 -4.27 5.57 -42.89
C PRO A 304 -3.72 5.99 -44.25
N GLU A 305 -3.49 5.01 -45.14
CA GLU A 305 -2.86 5.13 -46.45
C GLU A 305 -3.56 6.10 -47.46
N GLY A 306 -4.53 6.92 -47.02
CA GLY A 306 -5.32 7.79 -47.91
C GLY A 306 -5.74 9.15 -47.33
N GLY A 307 -5.21 9.62 -46.20
CA GLY A 307 -5.62 10.89 -45.57
C GLY A 307 -4.67 12.06 -45.80
N GLY A 308 -4.89 12.84 -46.86
CA GLY A 308 -4.15 14.07 -47.16
C GLY A 308 -4.46 15.22 -46.21
N ILE A 309 -3.43 16.04 -45.93
CA ILE A 309 -3.46 17.37 -45.28
C ILE A 309 -3.89 17.40 -43.80
N ALA A 310 -5.01 16.80 -43.41
CA ALA A 310 -5.54 16.89 -42.04
C ALA A 310 -4.67 16.15 -41.00
N GLY A 311 -4.04 15.03 -41.38
CA GLY A 311 -3.09 14.33 -40.52
C GLY A 311 -1.78 15.08 -40.34
N VAL A 312 -1.36 15.85 -41.36
CA VAL A 312 -0.13 16.66 -41.33
C VAL A 312 -0.36 17.92 -40.48
N GLU A 313 -1.53 18.54 -40.58
CA GLU A 313 -1.91 19.69 -39.78
C GLU A 313 -2.00 19.34 -38.28
N LEU A 314 -2.54 18.16 -37.95
CA LEU A 314 -2.56 17.65 -36.58
C LEU A 314 -1.14 17.31 -36.07
N LEU A 315 -0.27 16.76 -36.91
CA LEU A 315 1.13 16.52 -36.57
C LEU A 315 1.89 17.84 -36.32
N LEU A 316 1.68 18.85 -37.17
CA LEU A 316 2.28 20.18 -37.01
C LEU A 316 1.78 20.87 -35.74
N GLN A 317 0.48 20.79 -35.45
CA GLN A 317 -0.11 21.33 -34.23
C GLN A 317 0.46 20.65 -32.96
N ARG A 318 0.66 19.32 -32.99
CA ARG A 318 1.28 18.60 -31.87
C ARG A 318 2.78 18.89 -31.74
N LEU A 319 3.47 19.14 -32.85
CA LEU A 319 4.87 19.55 -32.84
C LEU A 319 5.04 20.95 -32.25
N ASP A 320 4.15 21.89 -32.60
CA ASP A 320 4.07 23.24 -32.01
C ASP A 320 3.80 23.17 -30.50
N GLU A 321 2.90 22.30 -30.05
CA GLU A 321 2.62 22.09 -28.62
C GLU A 321 3.80 21.52 -27.84
N VAL A 322 4.62 20.66 -28.48
CA VAL A 322 5.86 20.13 -27.90
C VAL A 322 6.93 21.21 -27.87
N GLU A 323 7.10 21.96 -28.96
CA GLU A 323 8.05 23.08 -29.03
C GLU A 323 7.72 24.16 -27.99
N GLN A 324 6.45 24.48 -27.81
CA GLN A 324 6.00 25.46 -26.81
C GLN A 324 6.23 24.96 -25.38
N SER A 325 6.13 23.66 -25.12
CA SER A 325 6.48 23.05 -23.84
C SER A 325 7.98 23.06 -23.55
N VAL A 326 8.81 22.88 -24.59
CA VAL A 326 10.27 22.96 -24.50
C VAL A 326 10.75 24.41 -24.35
N ARG A 327 10.14 25.37 -25.06
CA ARG A 327 10.43 26.81 -24.92
C ARG A 327 9.98 27.37 -23.57
N ALA A 328 8.91 26.84 -22.97
CA ALA A 328 8.44 27.22 -21.63
C ALA A 328 9.37 26.72 -20.52
N ALA A 329 10.13 25.65 -20.77
CA ALA A 329 11.21 25.19 -19.90
C ALA A 329 12.46 26.05 -20.15
N GLY A 330 12.65 27.11 -19.37
CA GLY A 330 13.82 27.99 -19.47
C GLY A 330 15.16 27.27 -19.25
N PRO A 331 16.31 27.96 -19.44
CA PRO A 331 17.63 27.34 -19.47
C PRO A 331 18.12 27.04 -18.05
N ARG A 332 17.82 25.85 -17.55
CA ARG A 332 18.54 25.24 -16.42
C ARG A 332 18.80 23.77 -16.73
N GLU A 333 19.97 23.30 -16.29
CA GLU A 333 20.56 22.00 -16.60
C GLU A 333 19.55 20.86 -16.47
N PHE A 334 19.31 20.18 -17.60
CA PHE A 334 18.55 18.94 -17.67
C PHE A 334 19.46 17.83 -18.18
N ASP A 335 19.27 16.64 -17.61
CA ASP A 335 19.84 15.40 -18.13
C ASP A 335 19.06 14.99 -19.39
N LEU A 336 19.64 15.25 -20.56
CA LEU A 336 19.08 14.95 -21.89
C LEU A 336 19.22 13.47 -22.29
N THR A 337 19.87 12.66 -21.46
CA THR A 337 20.11 11.23 -21.70
C THR A 337 18.86 10.44 -22.13
N PRO A 338 17.67 10.58 -21.51
CA PRO A 338 16.48 9.85 -21.94
C PRO A 338 15.89 10.33 -23.28
N VAL A 339 16.15 11.57 -23.69
CA VAL A 339 15.76 12.09 -25.01
C VAL A 339 16.74 11.61 -26.09
N ILE A 340 18.03 11.58 -25.77
CA ILE A 340 19.11 11.07 -26.63
C ILE A 340 18.95 9.57 -26.87
N GLU A 341 18.69 8.77 -25.83
CA GLU A 341 18.45 7.33 -25.96
C GLU A 341 17.22 7.00 -26.80
N ARG A 342 16.19 7.86 -26.75
CA ARG A 342 14.94 7.65 -27.49
C ARG A 342 14.98 8.17 -28.92
N LEU A 343 15.79 9.20 -29.17
CA LEU A 343 16.21 9.59 -30.52
C LEU A 343 17.06 8.50 -31.17
N ALA A 344 17.99 7.89 -30.42
CA ALA A 344 18.76 6.74 -30.89
C ALA A 344 17.87 5.51 -31.15
N ALA A 345 16.83 5.30 -30.34
CA ALA A 345 15.83 4.24 -30.57
C ALA A 345 14.94 4.51 -31.80
N LEU A 346 14.65 5.79 -32.11
CA LEU A 346 13.96 6.19 -33.34
C LEU A 346 14.86 6.06 -34.57
N GLU A 347 16.13 6.46 -34.45
CA GLU A 347 17.14 6.34 -35.50
C GLU A 347 17.38 4.88 -35.87
N THR A 348 17.55 3.99 -34.88
CA THR A 348 17.65 2.54 -35.11
C THR A 348 16.37 1.92 -35.67
N LYS A 349 15.17 2.43 -35.33
CA LYS A 349 13.91 1.97 -35.94
C LYS A 349 13.73 2.45 -37.39
N ILE A 350 14.25 3.64 -37.73
CA ILE A 350 14.30 4.18 -39.09
C ILE A 350 15.31 3.40 -39.93
N GLU A 351 16.48 3.05 -39.38
CA GLU A 351 17.46 2.18 -40.03
C GLU A 351 16.97 0.73 -40.20
N ALA A 352 16.16 0.23 -39.26
CA ALA A 352 15.58 -1.11 -39.31
C ALA A 352 14.44 -1.28 -40.35
N HIS A 353 13.96 -0.19 -40.96
CA HIS A 353 12.97 -0.21 -42.04
C HIS A 353 13.52 0.35 -43.37
N PRO A 354 14.48 -0.34 -44.02
CA PRO A 354 15.08 0.13 -45.28
C PRO A 354 14.11 0.10 -46.48
N GLN A 355 12.87 -0.39 -46.32
CA GLN A 355 11.88 -0.47 -47.40
C GLN A 355 11.08 0.83 -47.63
N VAL A 356 11.37 1.93 -46.91
CA VAL A 356 10.68 3.23 -47.11
C VAL A 356 11.50 4.21 -47.98
N VAL A 357 12.72 3.86 -48.41
CA VAL A 357 13.58 4.73 -49.25
C VAL A 357 13.14 4.80 -50.73
N SER A 358 11.96 4.28 -51.09
CA SER A 358 11.44 4.30 -52.47
C SER A 358 10.20 5.18 -52.68
N GLY A 359 9.77 5.95 -51.69
CA GLY A 359 8.75 6.98 -51.87
C GLY A 359 9.31 8.34 -51.45
N GLU A 360 9.41 9.27 -52.39
CA GLU A 360 9.83 10.67 -52.20
C GLU A 360 9.35 11.25 -50.86
N VAL A 361 10.23 11.28 -49.87
CA VAL A 361 10.10 12.23 -48.76
C VAL A 361 10.58 13.56 -49.31
N ASP A 362 9.63 14.45 -49.55
CA ASP A 362 9.89 15.77 -50.11
C ASP A 362 10.64 16.65 -49.09
N LEU A 363 11.97 16.51 -49.09
CA LEU A 363 12.93 17.34 -48.34
C LEU A 363 12.91 18.81 -48.79
N SER A 364 12.17 19.13 -49.85
CA SER A 364 11.98 20.48 -50.36
C SER A 364 11.43 21.42 -49.29
N SER A 365 10.61 20.93 -48.36
CA SER A 365 10.07 21.75 -47.27
C SER A 365 11.13 22.17 -46.23
N LEU A 366 12.10 21.30 -45.96
CA LEU A 366 13.20 21.55 -45.03
C LEU A 366 14.28 22.41 -45.69
N LEU A 367 14.55 22.17 -46.97
CA LEU A 367 15.41 23.02 -47.80
C LEU A 367 14.84 24.42 -47.98
N HIS A 368 13.54 24.57 -48.21
CA HIS A 368 12.88 25.88 -48.32
C HIS A 368 12.91 26.65 -46.99
N ARG A 369 12.81 25.96 -45.85
CA ARG A 369 12.95 26.56 -44.51
C ARG A 369 14.38 26.99 -44.20
N LEU A 370 15.36 26.23 -44.68
CA LEU A 370 16.78 26.58 -44.57
C LEU A 370 17.13 27.78 -45.47
N GLU A 371 16.58 27.80 -46.69
CA GLU A 371 16.70 28.93 -47.62
C GLU A 371 16.01 30.19 -47.08
N GLU A 372 14.86 30.06 -46.42
CA GLU A 372 14.16 31.18 -45.79
C GLU A 372 14.93 31.72 -44.56
N LEU A 373 15.57 30.85 -43.77
CA LEU A 373 16.45 31.26 -42.68
C LEU A 373 17.73 31.93 -43.19
N GLU A 374 18.35 31.40 -44.25
CA GLU A 374 19.49 32.04 -44.91
C GLU A 374 19.10 33.39 -45.50
N ARG A 375 17.92 33.50 -46.11
CA ARG A 375 17.38 34.77 -46.64
C ARG A 375 17.12 35.77 -45.52
N HIS A 376 16.57 35.33 -44.38
CA HIS A 376 16.28 36.21 -43.24
C HIS A 376 17.55 36.70 -42.52
N VAL A 377 18.56 35.82 -42.37
CA VAL A 377 19.87 36.19 -41.83
C VAL A 377 20.62 37.11 -42.80
N GLY A 378 20.55 36.82 -44.09
CA GLY A 378 21.08 37.67 -45.16
C GLY A 378 20.43 39.05 -45.19
N GLU A 379 19.09 39.13 -45.09
CA GLU A 379 18.35 40.39 -45.04
C GLU A 379 18.72 41.22 -43.80
N LYS A 380 18.80 40.62 -42.60
CA LYS A 380 19.19 41.36 -41.39
C LYS A 380 20.63 41.87 -41.42
N LEU A 381 21.56 41.07 -41.95
CA LEU A 381 22.95 41.51 -42.13
C LEU A 381 23.05 42.59 -43.20
N ASN A 382 22.29 42.48 -44.29
CA ASN A 382 22.26 43.46 -45.37
C ASN A 382 21.53 44.76 -44.98
N GLU A 383 20.56 44.71 -44.07
CA GLU A 383 19.95 45.89 -43.44
C GLU A 383 20.92 46.60 -42.49
N SER A 384 21.71 45.85 -41.72
CA SER A 384 22.72 46.41 -40.82
C SER A 384 23.90 47.03 -41.59
N VAL A 385 24.42 46.31 -42.60
CA VAL A 385 25.50 46.79 -43.49
C VAL A 385 24.99 47.88 -44.43
N GLY A 386 23.76 47.77 -44.93
CA GLY A 386 23.08 48.79 -45.70
C GLY A 386 22.83 50.07 -44.90
N GLY A 387 22.45 49.95 -43.63
CA GLY A 387 22.32 51.08 -42.70
C GLY A 387 23.65 51.77 -42.37
N LEU A 388 24.77 51.05 -42.45
CA LEU A 388 26.13 51.62 -42.34
C LEU A 388 26.59 52.24 -43.67
N LEU A 389 26.39 51.57 -44.80
CA LEU A 389 26.72 52.07 -46.13
C LEU A 389 25.92 53.33 -46.47
N GLN A 390 24.64 53.40 -46.09
CA GLN A 390 23.81 54.58 -46.31
C GLN A 390 24.26 55.78 -45.47
N ARG A 391 24.85 55.54 -44.28
CA ARG A 391 25.50 56.58 -43.49
C ARG A 391 26.85 57.00 -44.09
N PHE A 392 27.62 56.07 -44.63
CA PHE A 392 28.85 56.39 -45.36
C PHE A 392 28.58 57.19 -46.65
N VAL A 393 27.55 56.82 -47.40
CA VAL A 393 27.11 57.58 -48.59
C VAL A 393 26.56 58.95 -48.19
N ALA A 394 25.86 59.07 -47.06
CA ALA A 394 25.45 60.39 -46.55
C ALA A 394 26.65 61.24 -46.10
N ILE A 395 27.72 60.63 -45.59
CA ILE A 395 28.98 61.32 -45.27
C ILE A 395 29.74 61.72 -46.55
N GLU A 396 29.77 60.88 -47.58
CA GLU A 396 30.36 61.21 -48.89
C GLU A 396 29.57 62.28 -49.65
N GLN A 397 28.23 62.29 -49.56
CA GLN A 397 27.39 63.32 -50.16
C GLN A 397 27.47 64.65 -49.40
N ASN A 398 27.68 64.63 -48.09
CA ASN A 398 27.93 65.85 -47.29
C ASN A 398 29.38 66.34 -47.37
N ALA A 399 30.34 65.49 -47.77
CA ALA A 399 31.67 65.91 -48.15
C ALA A 399 31.61 66.56 -49.55
N GLN A 400 31.39 67.87 -49.57
CA GLN A 400 31.33 68.77 -50.73
C GLN A 400 32.61 68.80 -51.61
N LEU A 401 33.13 67.66 -52.06
CA LEU A 401 34.27 67.59 -52.98
C LEU A 401 33.88 68.10 -54.39
N GLY A 402 32.61 67.99 -54.77
CA GLY A 402 32.08 68.52 -56.03
C GLY A 402 32.13 70.05 -56.10
N ASP A 403 31.75 70.74 -55.02
CA ASP A 403 31.84 72.21 -54.96
C ASP A 403 33.30 72.68 -54.91
N VAL A 404 34.19 71.93 -54.25
CA VAL A 404 35.63 72.23 -54.24
C VAL A 404 36.25 72.06 -55.63
N LEU A 405 35.91 71.00 -56.37
CA LEU A 405 36.37 70.78 -57.74
C LEU A 405 35.78 71.79 -58.74
N GLY A 406 34.51 72.17 -58.58
CA GLY A 406 33.89 73.22 -59.38
C GLY A 406 34.53 74.59 -59.15
N ARG A 407 34.86 74.92 -57.90
CA ARG A 407 35.58 76.17 -57.55
C ARG A 407 37.03 76.13 -58.01
N LEU A 408 37.72 75.00 -57.92
CA LEU A 408 39.07 74.82 -58.48
C LEU A 408 39.07 74.96 -60.01
N GLY A 409 38.07 74.42 -60.71
CA GLY A 409 37.89 74.62 -62.16
C GLY A 409 37.62 76.08 -62.53
N GLN A 410 36.80 76.80 -61.76
CA GLN A 410 36.59 78.24 -61.93
C GLN A 410 37.86 79.06 -61.66
N ILE A 411 38.66 78.67 -60.67
CA ILE A 411 39.96 79.29 -60.36
C ILE A 411 40.97 79.02 -61.48
N GLU A 412 41.04 77.80 -62.00
CA GLU A 412 41.92 77.40 -63.10
C GLU A 412 41.56 78.12 -64.40
N GLN A 413 40.26 78.24 -64.70
CA GLN A 413 39.75 78.94 -65.88
C GLN A 413 39.94 80.47 -65.78
N ALA A 414 39.91 81.03 -64.56
CA ALA A 414 40.24 82.43 -64.29
C ALA A 414 41.75 82.72 -64.29
N LEU A 415 42.59 81.71 -64.00
CA LEU A 415 44.05 81.82 -64.07
C LEU A 415 44.58 81.71 -65.51
N LEU A 416 43.93 80.91 -66.36
CA LEU A 416 44.31 80.70 -67.76
C LEU A 416 43.71 81.73 -68.73
N GLY A 417 42.64 82.44 -68.36
CA GLY A 417 42.03 83.51 -69.17
C GLY A 417 42.78 84.86 -69.15
N ARG A 418 44.03 84.88 -68.72
CA ARG A 418 44.76 86.09 -68.32
C ARG A 418 45.53 86.71 -69.48
N ASP A 419 44.95 87.78 -70.04
CA ASP A 419 45.72 88.89 -70.61
C ASP A 419 45.03 90.23 -70.27
N GLY A 420 45.63 90.97 -69.34
CA GLY A 420 45.45 92.42 -69.20
C GLY A 420 44.58 92.94 -68.04
N LEU A 421 45.28 93.52 -67.05
CA LEU A 421 44.89 94.62 -66.14
C LEU A 421 44.05 94.30 -64.87
N GLY A 422 44.60 94.70 -63.71
CA GLY A 422 43.81 95.05 -62.52
C GLY A 422 44.35 94.50 -61.19
N THR A 423 45.21 95.24 -60.50
CA THR A 423 45.63 94.95 -59.11
C THR A 423 44.49 94.97 -58.09
N GLY A 424 43.34 95.58 -58.39
CA GLY A 424 42.14 95.54 -57.54
C GLY A 424 41.39 94.21 -57.52
N ASP A 425 41.56 93.35 -58.54
CA ASP A 425 40.90 92.03 -58.59
C ASP A 425 41.62 91.01 -57.70
N ILE A 426 42.91 91.23 -57.42
CA ILE A 426 43.72 90.38 -56.54
C ILE A 426 43.32 90.58 -55.08
N ASP A 427 43.08 91.82 -54.63
CA ASP A 427 42.63 92.09 -53.25
C ASP A 427 41.22 91.54 -53.00
N ALA A 428 40.30 91.63 -53.97
CA ALA A 428 38.98 91.01 -53.88
C ALA A 428 39.09 89.47 -53.77
N ARG A 429 39.92 88.84 -54.61
CA ARG A 429 40.15 87.39 -54.57
C ARG A 429 40.85 86.92 -53.29
N VAL A 430 41.77 87.71 -52.74
CA VAL A 430 42.41 87.42 -51.45
C VAL A 430 41.39 87.56 -50.32
N GLY A 431 40.45 88.50 -50.41
CA GLY A 431 39.30 88.61 -49.51
C GLY A 431 38.40 87.37 -49.57
N ASP A 432 37.97 86.97 -50.77
CA ASP A 432 37.12 85.79 -50.98
C ASP A 432 37.81 84.48 -50.54
N LEU A 433 39.13 84.38 -50.75
CA LEU A 433 39.92 83.25 -50.30
C LEU A 433 40.06 83.26 -48.77
N ALA A 434 40.26 84.42 -48.14
CA ALA A 434 40.31 84.55 -46.69
C ALA A 434 38.95 84.19 -46.05
N GLU A 435 37.84 84.58 -46.67
CA GLU A 435 36.50 84.20 -46.22
C GLU A 435 36.24 82.69 -46.41
N ALA A 436 36.66 82.11 -47.54
CA ALA A 436 36.56 80.68 -47.78
C ALA A 436 37.41 79.86 -46.79
N VAL A 437 38.63 80.31 -46.48
CA VAL A 437 39.50 79.68 -45.48
C VAL A 437 38.90 79.82 -44.08
N SER A 438 38.35 80.98 -43.73
CA SER A 438 37.65 81.19 -42.45
C SER A 438 36.44 80.25 -42.30
N LEU A 439 35.64 80.11 -43.36
CA LEU A 439 34.50 79.20 -43.39
C LEU A 439 34.95 77.73 -43.29
N GLN A 440 36.01 77.35 -44.01
CA GLN A 440 36.58 76.02 -43.92
C GLN A 440 37.12 75.72 -42.51
N GLN A 441 37.79 76.68 -41.89
CA GLN A 441 38.27 76.58 -40.51
C GLN A 441 37.11 76.35 -39.53
N ALA A 442 36.01 77.10 -39.70
CA ALA A 442 34.81 76.94 -38.88
C ALA A 442 34.15 75.56 -39.07
N THR A 443 34.06 75.07 -40.31
CA THR A 443 33.52 73.71 -40.57
C THR A 443 34.42 72.60 -40.01
N LEU A 444 35.75 72.77 -40.07
CA LEU A 444 36.70 71.83 -39.49
C LEU A 444 36.63 71.83 -37.96
N ASP A 445 36.46 73.00 -37.34
CA ASP A 445 36.28 73.11 -35.90
C ASP A 445 34.95 72.48 -35.45
N ASP A 446 33.88 72.62 -36.24
CA ASP A 446 32.58 71.99 -35.97
C ASP A 446 32.65 70.46 -36.08
N VAL A 447 33.24 69.94 -37.17
CA VAL A 447 33.50 68.50 -37.35
C VAL A 447 34.40 67.96 -36.24
N ARG A 448 35.43 68.70 -35.84
CA ARG A 448 36.30 68.32 -34.73
C ARG A 448 35.54 68.29 -33.40
N SER A 449 34.61 69.22 -33.18
CA SER A 449 33.77 69.24 -31.99
C SER A 449 32.82 68.03 -31.96
N MET A 450 32.23 67.69 -33.11
CA MET A 450 31.31 66.57 -33.29
C MET A 450 32.04 65.24 -33.08
N VAL A 451 33.16 65.02 -33.76
CA VAL A 451 33.99 63.81 -33.55
C VAL A 451 34.48 63.72 -32.10
N SER A 452 34.83 64.84 -31.47
CA SER A 452 35.19 64.84 -30.05
C SER A 452 34.00 64.51 -29.13
N ALA A 453 32.78 64.84 -29.51
CA ALA A 453 31.58 64.46 -28.78
C ALA A 453 31.29 62.96 -28.95
N ASP A 454 31.34 62.46 -30.19
CA ASP A 454 31.15 61.04 -30.50
C ASP A 454 32.18 60.15 -29.81
N VAL A 455 33.45 60.55 -29.80
CA VAL A 455 34.51 59.82 -29.08
C VAL A 455 34.23 59.79 -27.57
N ARG A 456 33.67 60.86 -26.99
CA ARG A 456 33.27 60.84 -25.56
C ARG A 456 32.09 59.90 -25.33
N GLU A 457 31.09 59.92 -26.20
CA GLU A 457 29.91 59.06 -26.11
C GLU A 457 30.29 57.58 -26.23
N VAL A 458 31.14 57.22 -27.19
CA VAL A 458 31.68 55.86 -27.34
C VAL A 458 32.48 55.44 -26.11
N ASN A 459 33.31 56.32 -25.54
CA ASN A 459 34.05 56.02 -24.31
C ASN A 459 33.13 55.79 -23.11
N LEU A 460 32.00 56.52 -23.02
CA LEU A 460 31.00 56.29 -21.97
C LEU A 460 30.30 54.94 -22.16
N ALA A 461 29.91 54.61 -23.40
CA ALA A 461 29.28 53.33 -23.72
C ALA A 461 30.22 52.13 -23.46
N ILE A 462 31.51 52.26 -23.78
CA ILE A 462 32.52 51.22 -23.49
C ILE A 462 32.70 51.05 -21.97
N ASN A 463 32.76 52.14 -21.21
CA ASN A 463 32.86 52.06 -19.76
C ASN A 463 31.61 51.42 -19.14
N GLU A 464 30.42 51.78 -19.62
CA GLU A 464 29.17 51.16 -19.18
C GLU A 464 29.16 49.65 -19.51
N GLN A 465 29.54 49.27 -20.73
CA GLN A 465 29.65 47.86 -21.12
C GLN A 465 30.66 47.11 -20.26
N SER A 466 31.82 47.71 -19.95
CA SER A 466 32.83 47.10 -19.07
C SER A 466 32.30 46.88 -17.65
N THR A 467 31.51 47.80 -17.11
CA THR A 467 30.88 47.62 -15.78
C THR A 467 29.83 46.53 -15.80
N ASN A 468 29.03 46.43 -16.86
CA ASN A 468 28.05 45.35 -17.03
C ASN A 468 28.74 43.99 -17.20
N LEU A 469 29.87 43.95 -17.90
CA LEU A 469 30.67 42.73 -18.08
C LEU A 469 31.32 42.28 -16.76
N ALA A 470 31.77 43.21 -15.92
CA ALA A 470 32.26 42.90 -14.58
C ALA A 470 31.15 42.32 -13.68
N ARG A 471 29.95 42.92 -13.69
CA ARG A 471 28.79 42.42 -12.92
C ARG A 471 28.33 41.04 -13.37
N THR A 472 28.30 40.80 -14.68
CA THR A 472 27.93 39.48 -15.21
C THR A 472 28.98 38.43 -14.90
N SER A 473 30.27 38.77 -14.95
CA SER A 473 31.36 37.88 -14.53
C SER A 473 31.28 37.52 -13.04
N GLU A 474 30.92 38.48 -12.18
CA GLU A 474 30.72 38.23 -10.75
C GLU A 474 29.52 37.32 -10.50
N SER A 475 28.38 37.60 -11.14
CA SER A 475 27.19 36.75 -11.07
C SER A 475 27.43 35.32 -11.59
N LEU A 476 28.19 35.17 -12.68
CA LEU A 476 28.60 33.84 -13.18
C LEU A 476 29.50 33.12 -12.17
N SER A 477 30.41 33.83 -11.51
CA SER A 477 31.29 33.23 -10.50
C SER A 477 30.50 32.77 -9.26
N GLU A 478 29.49 33.52 -8.86
CA GLU A 478 28.55 33.12 -7.80
C GLU A 478 27.72 31.91 -8.21
N LEU A 479 27.23 31.87 -9.45
CA LEU A 479 26.47 30.75 -9.98
C LEU A 479 27.33 29.48 -10.02
N VAL A 480 28.58 29.57 -10.48
CA VAL A 480 29.53 28.44 -10.47
C VAL A 480 29.75 27.93 -9.04
N ARG A 481 29.96 28.82 -8.06
CA ARG A 481 30.10 28.41 -6.65
C ARG A 481 28.84 27.75 -6.10
N ALA A 482 27.66 28.26 -6.46
CA ALA A 482 26.39 27.66 -6.05
C ALA A 482 26.23 26.25 -6.65
N VAL A 483 26.55 26.08 -7.93
CA VAL A 483 26.52 24.77 -8.60
C VAL A 483 27.52 23.79 -7.98
N GLU A 484 28.75 24.24 -7.68
CA GLU A 484 29.74 23.41 -6.97
C GLU A 484 29.24 22.97 -5.59
N SER A 485 28.62 23.88 -4.84
CA SER A 485 28.06 23.56 -3.52
C SER A 485 26.91 22.56 -3.58
N LEU A 486 26.02 22.70 -4.57
CA LEU A 486 24.91 21.76 -4.80
C LEU A 486 25.42 20.39 -5.21
N ARG A 487 26.47 20.35 -6.04
CA ARG A 487 27.10 19.11 -6.48
C ARG A 487 27.78 18.38 -5.31
N ASP A 488 28.40 19.10 -4.39
CA ASP A 488 29.00 18.50 -3.20
C ASP A 488 27.92 18.03 -2.20
N GLU A 489 26.81 18.77 -2.07
CA GLU A 489 25.65 18.33 -1.29
C GLU A 489 25.05 17.04 -1.87
N GLU A 490 24.86 16.96 -3.19
CA GLU A 490 24.38 15.77 -3.89
C GLU A 490 25.32 14.57 -3.70
N ARG A 491 26.64 14.78 -3.80
CA ARG A 491 27.63 13.71 -3.52
C ARG A 491 27.50 13.18 -2.09
N ASN A 492 27.28 14.07 -1.12
CA ASN A 492 27.12 13.69 0.28
C ASN A 492 25.81 12.93 0.51
N THR A 493 24.70 13.36 -0.08
CA THR A 493 23.42 12.64 0.04
C THR A 493 23.48 11.27 -0.63
N VAL A 494 24.11 11.16 -1.80
CA VAL A 494 24.35 9.88 -2.49
C VAL A 494 25.22 8.95 -1.63
N ALA A 495 26.30 9.46 -1.02
CA ALA A 495 27.13 8.67 -0.11
C ALA A 495 26.34 8.17 1.11
N GLN A 496 25.47 9.01 1.68
CA GLN A 496 24.64 8.66 2.81
C GLN A 496 23.58 7.60 2.45
N VAL A 497 22.90 7.78 1.31
CA VAL A 497 21.93 6.79 0.80
C VAL A 497 22.64 5.47 0.51
N SER A 498 23.82 5.49 -0.12
CA SER A 498 24.62 4.29 -0.36
C SER A 498 24.96 3.55 0.95
N HIS A 499 25.34 4.26 1.99
CA HIS A 499 25.60 3.68 3.31
C HIS A 499 24.33 3.10 3.96
N LEU A 500 23.19 3.78 3.86
CA LEU A 500 21.90 3.29 4.37
C LEU A 500 21.45 2.04 3.62
N VAL A 501 21.55 2.03 2.28
CA VAL A 501 21.24 0.87 1.45
C VAL A 501 22.17 -0.31 1.79
N GLY A 502 23.46 -0.05 2.01
CA GLY A 502 24.41 -1.06 2.49
C GLY A 502 24.02 -1.65 3.85
N GLY A 503 23.57 -0.80 4.79
CA GLY A 503 23.07 -1.23 6.09
C GLY A 503 21.82 -2.11 5.99
N TYR A 504 20.81 -1.66 5.24
CA TYR A 504 19.59 -2.45 5.02
C TYR A 504 19.87 -3.76 4.29
N ARG A 505 20.81 -3.78 3.34
CA ARG A 505 21.22 -5.01 2.68
C ARG A 505 21.81 -6.01 3.68
N ALA A 506 22.70 -5.56 4.56
CA ALA A 506 23.28 -6.42 5.58
C ALA A 506 22.22 -6.93 6.58
N GLU A 507 21.25 -6.10 6.94
CA GLU A 507 20.13 -6.49 7.81
C GLU A 507 19.22 -7.53 7.14
N VAL A 508 18.91 -7.35 5.85
CA VAL A 508 18.14 -8.33 5.07
C VAL A 508 18.91 -9.64 4.92
N GLU A 509 20.22 -9.59 4.64
CA GLU A 509 21.07 -10.78 4.57
C GLU A 509 21.08 -11.53 5.92
N ASN A 510 21.21 -10.82 7.04
CA ASN A 510 21.13 -11.41 8.38
C ASN A 510 19.75 -12.01 8.67
N PHE A 511 18.66 -11.34 8.26
CA PHE A 511 17.30 -11.85 8.42
C PHE A 511 17.09 -13.13 7.61
N ILE A 512 17.59 -13.20 6.37
CA ILE A 512 17.51 -14.39 5.53
C ILE A 512 18.26 -15.56 6.19
N VAL A 513 19.46 -15.32 6.73
CA VAL A 513 20.24 -16.34 7.45
C VAL A 513 19.45 -16.86 8.66
N GLN A 514 18.92 -15.96 9.51
CA GLN A 514 18.12 -16.35 10.67
C GLN A 514 16.84 -17.11 10.28
N ALA A 515 16.15 -16.68 9.23
CA ALA A 515 14.96 -17.35 8.74
C ALA A 515 15.28 -18.77 8.24
N ASN A 516 16.40 -18.95 7.55
CA ASN A 516 16.86 -20.24 7.08
C ASN A 516 17.27 -21.18 8.23
N ASP A 517 17.96 -20.66 9.24
CA ASP A 517 18.32 -21.43 10.43
C ASP A 517 17.06 -21.87 11.20
N ASN A 518 16.07 -20.99 11.34
CA ASN A 518 14.79 -21.33 11.97
C ASN A 518 14.02 -22.39 11.18
N ALA A 519 13.99 -22.29 9.85
CA ALA A 519 13.36 -23.29 8.99
C ALA A 519 14.06 -24.65 9.09
N SER A 520 15.40 -24.66 9.13
CA SER A 520 16.21 -25.87 9.35
C SER A 520 15.91 -26.52 10.70
N ASN A 521 15.87 -25.71 11.76
CA ASN A 521 15.52 -26.17 13.12
C ASN A 521 14.11 -26.76 13.15
N HIS A 522 13.12 -26.11 12.53
CA HIS A 522 11.76 -26.63 12.46
C HIS A 522 11.68 -27.97 11.71
N ASN A 523 12.41 -28.10 10.60
CA ASN A 523 12.49 -29.36 9.86
C ASN A 523 13.13 -30.48 10.68
N SER A 524 14.17 -30.17 11.46
CA SER A 524 14.78 -31.16 12.37
C SER A 524 13.81 -31.60 13.47
N ALA A 525 13.06 -30.66 14.05
CA ALA A 525 12.04 -30.96 15.06
C ALA A 525 10.90 -31.80 14.49
N LEU A 526 10.42 -31.50 13.27
CA LEU A 526 9.41 -32.31 12.59
C LEU A 526 9.91 -33.74 12.32
N LYS A 527 11.18 -33.89 11.95
CA LYS A 527 11.79 -35.20 11.77
C LYS A 527 11.87 -35.98 13.08
N GLU A 528 12.27 -35.33 14.18
CA GLU A 528 12.30 -35.95 15.50
C GLU A 528 10.89 -36.39 15.95
N VAL A 529 9.88 -35.54 15.76
CA VAL A 529 8.48 -35.89 16.04
C VAL A 529 8.02 -37.05 15.16
N HIS A 530 8.35 -37.07 13.88
CA HIS A 530 8.04 -38.18 12.99
C HIS A 530 8.69 -39.49 13.46
N ASP A 531 9.97 -39.46 13.83
CA ASP A 531 10.68 -40.62 14.36
C ASP A 531 10.07 -41.10 15.69
N ALA A 532 9.65 -40.18 16.56
CA ALA A 532 8.94 -40.50 17.80
C ALA A 532 7.59 -41.17 17.52
N LEU A 533 6.83 -40.68 16.54
CA LEU A 533 5.57 -41.28 16.11
C LEU A 533 5.77 -42.68 15.51
N MET A 534 6.82 -42.88 14.71
CA MET A 534 7.17 -44.20 14.17
C MET A 534 7.54 -45.19 15.28
N LYS A 535 8.31 -44.75 16.28
CA LYS A 535 8.61 -45.56 17.48
C LYS A 535 7.36 -45.90 18.26
N LEU A 536 6.46 -44.93 18.46
CA LEU A 536 5.19 -45.15 19.15
C LEU A 536 4.33 -46.18 18.41
N ASN A 537 4.25 -46.07 17.08
CA ASN A 537 3.53 -47.02 16.25
C ASN A 537 4.14 -48.44 16.33
N ALA A 538 5.47 -48.56 16.23
CA ALA A 538 6.16 -49.83 16.42
C ALA A 538 5.89 -50.44 17.82
N ASN A 539 5.88 -49.61 18.87
CA ASN A 539 5.53 -50.04 20.22
C ASN A 539 4.07 -50.48 20.33
N GLN A 540 3.13 -49.80 19.66
CA GLN A 540 1.73 -50.22 19.60
C GLN A 540 1.56 -51.57 18.93
N HIS A 541 2.26 -51.81 17.81
CA HIS A 541 2.25 -53.13 17.17
C HIS A 541 2.87 -54.22 18.04
N THR A 542 3.96 -53.91 18.73
CA THR A 542 4.58 -54.84 19.69
C THR A 542 3.62 -55.16 20.84
N LEU A 543 2.93 -54.14 21.37
CA LEU A 543 1.93 -54.30 22.43
C LEU A 543 0.74 -55.11 21.94
N ALA A 544 0.21 -54.83 20.75
CA ALA A 544 -0.87 -55.61 20.14
C ALA A 544 -0.47 -57.08 19.97
N GLY A 545 0.72 -57.34 19.43
CA GLY A 545 1.27 -58.71 19.31
C GLY A 545 1.42 -59.39 20.66
N SER A 546 1.86 -58.67 21.70
CA SER A 546 1.90 -59.22 23.06
C SER A 546 0.51 -59.54 23.59
N ILE A 547 -0.50 -58.68 23.37
CA ILE A 547 -1.88 -58.96 23.81
C ILE A 547 -2.44 -60.19 23.09
N ASP A 548 -2.22 -60.32 21.79
CA ASP A 548 -2.70 -61.47 21.01
C ASP A 548 -2.00 -62.76 21.46
N GLN A 549 -0.70 -62.70 21.76
CA GLN A 549 0.03 -63.82 22.36
C GLN A 549 -0.56 -64.22 23.72
N TRP A 550 -0.81 -63.26 24.62
CA TRP A 550 -1.42 -63.52 25.92
C TRP A 550 -2.84 -64.10 25.79
N ARG A 551 -3.61 -63.65 24.80
CA ARG A 551 -4.93 -64.20 24.49
C ARG A 551 -4.84 -65.64 23.99
N SER A 552 -3.88 -65.93 23.11
CA SER A 552 -3.63 -67.28 22.61
C SER A 552 -3.17 -68.22 23.71
N ASP A 553 -2.18 -67.81 24.50
CA ASP A 553 -1.64 -68.59 25.62
C ASP A 553 -2.71 -68.80 26.70
N GLY A 554 -3.45 -67.74 27.07
CA GLY A 554 -4.55 -67.84 28.01
C GLY A 554 -5.70 -68.74 27.52
N ALA A 555 -6.03 -68.70 26.22
CA ALA A 555 -7.01 -69.62 25.64
C ALA A 555 -6.51 -71.07 25.65
N GLY A 556 -5.22 -71.29 25.38
CA GLY A 556 -4.57 -72.60 25.50
C GLY A 556 -4.61 -73.15 26.93
N ASP A 557 -4.23 -72.32 27.91
CA ASP A 557 -4.27 -72.68 29.33
C ASP A 557 -5.70 -72.99 29.80
N LEU A 558 -6.69 -72.20 29.38
CA LEU A 558 -8.10 -72.46 29.68
C LEU A 558 -8.59 -73.76 29.03
N ALA A 559 -8.16 -74.07 27.81
CA ALA A 559 -8.48 -75.34 27.15
C ALA A 559 -7.88 -76.54 27.92
N VAL A 560 -6.65 -76.42 28.42
CA VAL A 560 -6.01 -77.45 29.26
C VAL A 560 -6.78 -77.62 30.58
N VAL A 561 -7.18 -76.52 31.22
CA VAL A 561 -8.00 -76.56 32.44
C VAL A 561 -9.36 -77.21 32.16
N ALA A 562 -10.03 -76.83 31.07
CA ALA A 562 -11.30 -77.41 30.66
C ALA A 562 -11.18 -78.93 30.43
N ALA A 563 -10.18 -79.38 29.68
CA ALA A 563 -9.91 -80.80 29.46
C ALA A 563 -9.61 -81.55 30.78
N ARG A 564 -8.91 -80.90 31.72
CA ARG A 564 -8.64 -81.47 33.04
C ARG A 564 -9.90 -81.57 33.90
N ILE A 565 -10.80 -80.59 33.83
CA ILE A 565 -12.11 -80.63 34.50
C ILE A 565 -12.97 -81.76 33.91
N GLU A 566 -13.08 -81.84 32.58
CA GLU A 566 -13.80 -82.92 31.89
C GLU A 566 -13.27 -84.29 32.30
N GLY A 567 -11.94 -84.47 32.33
CA GLY A 567 -11.32 -85.71 32.79
C GLY A 567 -11.53 -86.00 34.29
N LEU A 568 -11.70 -84.98 35.13
CA LEU A 568 -12.09 -85.15 36.53
C LEU A 568 -13.57 -85.54 36.65
N GLU A 569 -14.45 -84.94 35.86
CA GLU A 569 -15.88 -85.30 35.79
C GLU A 569 -16.06 -86.74 35.34
N GLU A 570 -15.35 -87.18 34.30
CA GLU A 570 -15.38 -88.57 33.83
C GLU A 570 -14.92 -89.53 34.94
N LYS A 571 -13.80 -89.21 35.61
CA LYS A 571 -13.29 -90.03 36.73
C LYS A 571 -14.22 -90.03 37.93
N ALA A 572 -14.91 -88.93 38.22
CA ALA A 572 -15.91 -88.83 39.27
C ALA A 572 -17.21 -89.58 38.92
N GLY A 573 -17.56 -89.69 37.63
CA GLY A 573 -18.70 -90.47 37.15
C GLY A 573 -18.48 -91.99 37.20
N ARG A 574 -17.24 -92.46 37.05
CA ARG A 574 -16.88 -93.90 37.13
C ARG A 574 -17.37 -94.62 38.39
N PRO A 575 -17.18 -94.11 39.62
CA PRO A 575 -17.72 -94.76 40.81
C PRO A 575 -19.25 -94.79 40.82
N MET A 576 -19.95 -93.78 40.30
CA MET A 576 -21.42 -93.84 40.16
C MET A 576 -21.83 -94.93 39.17
N ALA A 577 -21.18 -95.02 38.01
CA ALA A 577 -21.44 -96.08 37.04
C ALA A 577 -21.10 -97.48 37.58
N LEU A 578 -20.06 -97.61 38.42
CA LEU A 578 -19.74 -98.85 39.11
C LEU A 578 -20.77 -99.20 40.17
N LEU A 579 -21.27 -98.21 40.92
CA LEU A 579 -22.36 -98.41 41.90
C LEU A 579 -23.66 -98.83 41.21
N GLU A 580 -23.99 -98.23 40.07
CA GLU A 580 -25.14 -98.60 39.25
C GLU A 580 -25.00 -100.02 38.68
N ASN A 581 -23.80 -100.40 38.22
CA ASN A 581 -23.53 -101.77 37.79
C ASN A 581 -23.59 -102.77 38.96
N LEU A 582 -23.11 -102.39 40.14
CA LEU A 582 -23.22 -103.22 41.34
C LEU A 582 -24.67 -103.37 41.80
N SER A 583 -25.47 -102.30 41.75
CA SER A 583 -26.90 -102.36 42.08
C SER A 583 -27.66 -103.23 41.07
N ALA A 584 -27.41 -103.06 39.78
CA ALA A 584 -28.00 -103.90 38.73
C ALA A 584 -27.58 -105.37 38.89
N SER A 585 -26.32 -105.65 39.22
CA SER A 585 -25.85 -107.00 39.52
C SER A 585 -26.51 -107.59 40.78
N MET A 586 -26.70 -106.77 41.82
CA MET A 586 -27.36 -107.18 43.05
C MET A 586 -28.84 -107.48 42.80
N GLU A 587 -29.54 -106.66 42.02
CA GLU A 587 -30.92 -106.92 41.58
C GLU A 587 -31.03 -108.20 40.76
N ASN A 588 -30.09 -108.45 39.85
CA ASN A 588 -30.08 -109.66 39.03
C ASN A 588 -29.78 -110.91 39.87
N MET A 589 -28.86 -110.83 40.84
CA MET A 589 -28.64 -111.89 41.83
C MET A 589 -29.86 -112.12 42.71
N HIS A 590 -30.53 -111.04 43.15
CA HIS A 590 -31.76 -111.14 43.93
C HIS A 590 -32.85 -111.85 43.12
N ARG A 591 -33.05 -111.44 41.85
CA ARG A 591 -33.98 -112.07 40.92
C ARG A 591 -33.65 -113.55 40.70
N LEU A 592 -32.40 -113.90 40.42
CA LEU A 592 -31.99 -115.30 40.26
C LEU A 592 -32.21 -116.12 41.53
N THR A 593 -31.97 -115.54 42.70
CA THR A 593 -32.19 -116.21 44.00
C THR A 593 -33.68 -116.43 44.24
N VAL A 594 -34.51 -115.43 43.96
CA VAL A 594 -35.97 -115.50 44.01
C VAL A 594 -36.50 -116.52 43.00
N GLU A 595 -36.02 -116.52 41.76
CA GLU A 595 -36.39 -117.52 40.75
C GLU A 595 -35.97 -118.94 41.15
N ARG A 596 -34.79 -119.11 41.76
CA ARG A 596 -34.31 -120.41 42.25
C ARG A 596 -35.13 -120.89 43.45
N TYR A 597 -35.52 -119.97 44.33
CA TYR A 597 -36.44 -120.23 45.44
C TYR A 597 -37.83 -120.64 44.93
N HIS A 598 -38.39 -119.88 43.98
CA HIS A 598 -39.65 -120.21 43.31
C HIS A 598 -39.61 -121.55 42.58
N ARG A 599 -38.51 -121.89 41.89
CA ARG A 599 -38.37 -123.19 41.21
C ARG A 599 -38.32 -124.35 42.21
N ARG A 600 -37.62 -124.19 43.33
CA ARG A 600 -37.49 -125.25 44.36
C ARG A 600 -38.77 -125.42 45.18
N ASN A 601 -39.51 -124.34 45.42
CA ASN A 601 -40.77 -124.33 46.16
C ASN A 601 -42.01 -124.25 45.26
N ARG A 602 -41.88 -124.58 43.97
CA ARG A 602 -42.96 -124.45 42.98
C ARG A 602 -44.22 -125.25 43.35
N PHE A 603 -44.02 -126.40 43.98
CA PHE A 603 -45.10 -127.22 44.54
C PHE A 603 -45.77 -126.55 45.75
N TRP A 604 -45.00 -125.90 46.62
CA TRP A 604 -45.53 -125.14 47.77
C TRP A 604 -46.36 -123.93 47.31
N TYR A 605 -45.90 -123.16 46.32
CA TYR A 605 -46.68 -122.05 45.73
C TYR A 605 -47.95 -122.51 45.01
N TRP A 606 -47.94 -123.71 44.42
CA TRP A 606 -49.13 -124.30 43.78
C TRP A 606 -50.17 -124.76 44.82
N LEU A 607 -49.73 -125.29 45.95
CA LEU A 607 -50.61 -125.76 47.02
C LEU A 607 -51.22 -124.65 47.88
N PHE A 608 -50.50 -123.53 48.10
CA PHE A 608 -50.91 -122.47 49.03
C PHE A 608 -51.19 -121.10 48.39
N GLY A 609 -51.10 -120.99 47.06
CA GLY A 609 -51.19 -119.69 46.38
C GLY A 609 -49.90 -118.86 46.58
N THR A 610 -49.79 -117.76 45.83
CA THR A 610 -48.64 -116.84 45.88
C THR A 610 -48.35 -116.37 47.32
N ASP A 611 -47.07 -116.38 47.72
CA ASP A 611 -46.57 -116.00 49.06
C ASP A 611 -47.16 -114.68 49.57
N ASP A 612 -48.22 -114.77 50.37
CA ASP A 612 -48.68 -113.65 51.20
C ASP A 612 -48.83 -114.05 52.68
N TRP A 613 -48.19 -115.14 53.10
CA TRP A 613 -48.22 -115.57 54.50
C TRP A 613 -47.18 -114.83 55.37
N VAL A 614 -46.13 -114.26 54.79
CA VAL A 614 -45.16 -113.42 55.50
C VAL A 614 -45.60 -111.96 55.58
N ALA A 615 -46.36 -111.45 54.60
CA ALA A 615 -46.94 -110.10 54.67
C ALA A 615 -48.09 -109.99 55.69
N ALA A 616 -48.71 -111.10 56.07
CA ALA A 616 -49.74 -111.13 57.11
C ALA A 616 -49.19 -111.09 58.55
N SER A 617 -47.90 -111.33 58.78
CA SER A 617 -47.32 -111.41 60.15
C SER A 617 -46.27 -110.35 60.49
N TRP A 618 -45.96 -109.44 59.57
CA TRP A 618 -45.11 -108.28 59.84
C TRP A 618 -45.76 -107.01 59.29
N PRO A 619 -45.96 -105.94 60.09
CA PRO A 619 -46.36 -104.64 59.56
C PRO A 619 -45.31 -104.23 58.52
N SER A 620 -45.75 -104.12 57.27
CA SER A 620 -44.89 -103.85 56.12
C SER A 620 -43.93 -102.69 56.42
N GLN A 621 -42.62 -102.91 56.25
CA GLN A 621 -41.63 -101.83 56.30
C GLN A 621 -42.01 -100.68 55.34
N SER A 622 -42.78 -100.97 54.28
CA SER A 622 -43.33 -99.94 53.38
C SER A 622 -44.26 -98.96 54.09
N GLN A 623 -45.17 -99.39 54.97
CA GLN A 623 -46.01 -98.47 55.75
C GLN A 623 -45.18 -97.62 56.72
N ARG A 624 -44.12 -98.18 57.30
CA ARG A 624 -43.22 -97.43 58.19
C ARG A 624 -42.38 -96.39 57.43
N ILE A 625 -41.92 -96.73 56.23
CA ILE A 625 -41.19 -95.81 55.33
C ILE A 625 -42.14 -94.72 54.76
N GLU A 626 -43.40 -95.05 54.49
CA GLU A 626 -44.41 -94.05 54.10
C GLU A 626 -44.77 -93.11 55.24
N ALA A 627 -44.86 -93.62 56.47
CA ALA A 627 -45.04 -92.79 57.67
C ALA A 627 -43.83 -91.87 57.92
N GLU A 628 -42.60 -92.36 57.75
CA GLU A 628 -41.38 -91.52 57.83
C GLU A 628 -41.32 -90.47 56.71
N ARG A 629 -41.68 -90.82 55.47
CA ARG A 629 -41.78 -89.85 54.36
C ARG A 629 -42.86 -88.81 54.59
N ALA A 630 -43.99 -89.18 55.19
CA ALA A 630 -45.04 -88.25 55.57
C ALA A 630 -44.57 -87.30 56.70
N ALA A 631 -43.83 -87.82 57.69
CA ALA A 631 -43.24 -87.01 58.75
C ALA A 631 -42.18 -86.03 58.23
N LEU A 632 -41.33 -86.47 57.28
CA LEU A 632 -40.32 -85.59 56.66
C LEU A 632 -40.95 -84.48 55.80
N ARG A 633 -42.08 -84.76 55.13
CA ARG A 633 -42.82 -83.74 54.37
C ARG A 633 -43.45 -82.67 55.28
N GLN A 634 -43.84 -83.02 56.50
CA GLN A 634 -44.32 -82.05 57.50
C GLN A 634 -43.22 -81.18 58.12
N ILE A 635 -41.95 -81.59 58.02
CA ILE A 635 -40.80 -80.82 58.53
C ILE A 635 -40.25 -79.84 57.48
N GLN A 636 -40.56 -80.05 56.19
CA GLN A 636 -40.15 -79.18 55.07
C GLN A 636 -41.23 -78.19 54.61
N SER A 637 -42.38 -78.15 55.28
CA SER A 637 -43.35 -77.04 55.24
C SER A 637 -43.24 -76.23 56.52
#